data_AF-A0A963N958-F1
#
_entry.id   AF-A0A963N958-F1
#
_cell.length_a   1.000
_cell.length_b   1.000
_cell.length_c   1.000
_cell.angle_alpha   90.00
_cell.angle_beta   90.00
_cell.angle_gamma   90.00
#
_symmetry.space_group_name_H-M   'P 1'
#
loop_
_entity.id
_entity.type
_entity.pdbx_description
1 polymer ?
#
loop_
_entity_poly.entity_id
_entity_poly.type
_entity_poly.pdbx_seq_one_letter_code
_entity_poly.pdbx_strand_id
1 'polypeptide(L)'
;MITYEYPFNERIRTLLRLEDLFQKVGSFMQRDGSQDHHVALLTLFEILEVAGRADLKMDLIQELERQRQSLLAYRNNPDISQDALSEALQEIERASAALLAMTGKIGQHLRDNDWLMSIKSRASIPGGVCQFDLPSYHYWRHQEPGARRDALLG
;
A
#
# COMPACT_ATOMS: atom_id res chain seq x y z
N MET A 1 -25.77 0.92 10.22
CA MET A 1 -25.82 2.19 9.46
C MET A 1 -24.73 2.12 8.40
N ILE A 2 -25.00 2.53 7.16
CA ILE A 2 -23.97 2.58 6.10
C ILE A 2 -23.38 3.99 6.09
N THR A 3 -22.06 4.10 6.11
CA THR A 3 -21.32 5.37 6.09
C THR A 3 -20.79 5.62 4.67
N TYR A 4 -20.87 6.87 4.21
CA TYR A 4 -20.33 7.30 2.92
C TYR A 4 -19.30 8.41 3.15
N GLU A 5 -18.13 8.25 2.56
CA GLU A 5 -17.07 9.25 2.58
C GLU A 5 -16.92 9.90 1.19
N TYR A 6 -16.68 11.22 1.16
CA TYR A 6 -16.51 11.96 -0.07
C TYR A 6 -15.21 12.79 -0.04
N PRO A 7 -14.24 12.54 -0.94
CA PRO A 7 -12.99 13.28 -0.96
C PRO A 7 -13.17 14.69 -1.53
N PHE A 8 -12.87 15.71 -0.72
CA PHE A 8 -12.96 17.12 -1.12
C PHE A 8 -11.78 17.63 -1.96
N ASN A 9 -10.73 16.82 -2.14
CA ASN A 9 -9.60 17.14 -3.03
C ASN A 9 -8.94 15.85 -3.56
N GLU A 10 -8.09 15.99 -4.60
CA GLU A 10 -7.42 14.83 -5.24
C GLU A 10 -6.46 14.09 -4.30
N ARG A 11 -5.85 14.81 -3.35
CA ARG A 11 -4.96 14.21 -2.35
C ARG A 11 -5.73 13.22 -1.47
N ILE A 12 -6.84 13.64 -0.86
CA ILE A 12 -7.71 12.76 -0.05
C ILE A 12 -8.28 11.63 -0.91
N ARG A 13 -8.67 11.90 -2.16
CA ARG A 13 -9.13 10.86 -3.10
C ARG A 13 -8.08 9.78 -3.33
N THR A 14 -6.82 10.19 -3.49
CA THR A 14 -5.69 9.26 -3.68
C THR A 14 -5.43 8.44 -2.43
N LEU A 15 -5.49 9.05 -1.23
CA LEU A 15 -5.32 8.35 0.03
C LEU A 15 -6.42 7.32 0.29
N LEU A 16 -7.69 7.69 0.08
CA LEU A 16 -8.82 6.74 0.22
C LEU A 16 -8.74 5.58 -0.77
N ARG A 17 -8.27 5.83 -2.01
CA ARG A 17 -8.01 4.75 -2.98
C ARG A 17 -6.91 3.81 -2.48
N LEU A 18 -5.82 4.35 -1.95
CA LEU A 18 -4.72 3.54 -1.44
C LEU A 18 -5.15 2.73 -0.23
N GLU A 19 -5.91 3.31 0.69
CA GLU A 19 -6.48 2.61 1.85
C GLU A 19 -7.31 1.39 1.43
N ASP A 20 -8.28 1.57 0.51
CA ASP A 20 -9.10 0.47 -0.01
C ASP A 20 -8.24 -0.62 -0.67
N LEU A 21 -7.26 -0.22 -1.49
CA LEU A 21 -6.36 -1.16 -2.16
C LEU A 21 -5.48 -1.94 -1.16
N PHE A 22 -4.92 -1.28 -0.13
CA PHE A 22 -4.13 -1.94 0.91
C PHE A 22 -4.99 -2.89 1.74
N GLN A 23 -6.21 -2.50 2.12
CA GLN A 23 -7.14 -3.35 2.84
C GLN A 23 -7.50 -4.60 2.01
N LYS A 24 -7.72 -4.42 0.71
CA LYS A 24 -8.00 -5.51 -0.23
C LYS A 24 -6.83 -6.47 -0.35
N VAL A 25 -5.59 -5.98 -0.53
CA VAL A 25 -4.38 -6.81 -0.53
C VAL A 25 -4.28 -7.61 0.76
N GLY A 26 -4.39 -6.97 1.93
CA GLY A 26 -4.31 -7.65 3.22
C GLY A 26 -5.36 -8.75 3.38
N SER A 27 -6.60 -8.49 2.94
CA SER A 27 -7.70 -9.46 3.02
C SER A 27 -7.47 -10.70 2.15
N PHE A 28 -6.96 -10.52 0.94
CA PHE A 28 -6.69 -11.64 0.01
C PHE A 28 -5.39 -12.39 0.32
N MET A 29 -4.41 -11.72 0.93
CA MET A 29 -3.17 -12.36 1.40
C MET A 29 -3.38 -13.32 2.57
N GLN A 30 -4.40 -13.10 3.40
CA GLN A 30 -4.70 -13.98 4.54
C GLN A 30 -5.37 -15.30 4.13
N ARG A 31 -5.86 -15.39 2.89
CA ARG A 31 -6.53 -16.60 2.37
C ARG A 31 -5.49 -17.58 1.80
N ASP A 32 -5.92 -18.80 1.52
CA ASP A 32 -5.05 -19.85 0.99
C ASP A 32 -5.30 -20.15 -0.50
N GLY A 33 -6.28 -19.50 -1.14
CA GLY A 33 -6.61 -19.75 -2.53
C GLY A 33 -5.59 -19.17 -3.52
N SER A 34 -5.29 -19.92 -4.59
CA SER A 34 -4.46 -19.43 -5.69
C SER A 34 -5.05 -18.19 -6.37
N GLN A 35 -6.37 -18.16 -6.48
CA GLN A 35 -7.10 -17.02 -7.04
C GLN A 35 -7.06 -15.81 -6.10
N ASP A 36 -7.12 -16.02 -4.79
CA ASP A 36 -7.01 -14.94 -3.81
C ASP A 36 -5.63 -14.26 -3.90
N HIS A 37 -4.55 -15.04 -3.90
CA HIS A 37 -3.21 -14.49 -4.08
C HIS A 37 -2.97 -13.86 -5.46
N HIS A 38 -3.67 -14.34 -6.51
CA HIS A 38 -3.69 -13.67 -7.81
C HIS A 38 -4.33 -12.27 -7.71
N VAL A 39 -5.49 -12.16 -7.05
CA VAL A 39 -6.15 -10.86 -6.82
C VAL A 39 -5.29 -9.94 -5.97
N ALA A 40 -4.63 -10.46 -4.93
CA ALA A 40 -3.70 -9.68 -4.11
C ALA A 40 -2.56 -9.08 -4.95
N LEU A 41 -1.93 -9.89 -5.82
CA LEU A 41 -0.86 -9.44 -6.70
C LEU A 41 -1.31 -8.39 -7.72
N LEU A 42 -2.48 -8.58 -8.35
CA LEU A 42 -3.02 -7.58 -9.28
C LEU A 42 -3.34 -6.27 -8.55
N THR A 43 -3.91 -6.35 -7.35
CA THR A 43 -4.20 -5.18 -6.52
C THR A 43 -2.91 -4.46 -6.11
N LEU A 44 -1.81 -5.18 -5.85
CA LEU A 44 -0.49 -4.58 -5.62
C LEU A 44 0.01 -3.78 -6.82
N PHE A 45 -0.25 -4.25 -8.05
CA PHE A 45 0.08 -3.46 -9.25
C PHE A 45 -0.78 -2.19 -9.38
N GLU A 46 -2.04 -2.22 -8.95
CA GLU A 46 -2.88 -1.02 -8.87
C GLU A 46 -2.32 -0.01 -7.86
N ILE A 47 -1.86 -0.46 -6.68
CA ILE A 47 -1.17 0.38 -5.69
C ILE A 47 0.06 1.03 -6.33
N LEU A 48 0.87 0.26 -7.05
CA LEU A 48 2.07 0.74 -7.71
C LEU A 48 1.77 1.82 -8.76
N GLU A 49 0.66 1.68 -9.49
CA GLU A 49 0.19 2.69 -10.46
C GLU A 49 -0.27 3.97 -9.77
N VAL A 50 -1.07 3.87 -8.71
CA VAL A 50 -1.55 5.04 -7.95
C VAL A 50 -0.38 5.78 -7.30
N ALA A 51 0.51 5.05 -6.63
CA ALA A 51 1.69 5.61 -5.96
C ALA A 51 2.73 6.20 -6.93
N GLY A 52 2.72 5.77 -8.20
CA GLY A 52 3.67 6.26 -9.21
C GLY A 52 3.27 7.55 -9.93
N ARG A 53 2.01 7.99 -9.82
CA ARG A 53 1.45 9.13 -10.58
C ARG A 53 1.54 10.48 -9.88
N ALA A 54 1.57 10.48 -8.54
CA ALA A 54 1.64 11.67 -7.72
C ALA A 54 2.98 11.71 -6.98
N ASP A 55 3.41 12.89 -6.53
CA ASP A 55 4.50 13.01 -5.54
C ASP A 55 3.98 12.61 -4.14
N LEU A 56 3.47 11.38 -4.05
CA LEU A 56 2.78 10.85 -2.88
C LEU A 56 3.69 10.87 -1.64
N LYS A 57 5.00 10.65 -1.83
CA LYS A 57 5.97 10.72 -0.73
C LYS A 57 5.94 12.10 -0.08
N MET A 58 6.04 13.17 -0.88
CA MET A 58 6.02 14.53 -0.35
C MET A 58 4.65 14.90 0.21
N ASP A 59 3.55 14.51 -0.45
CA ASP A 59 2.19 14.73 0.04
C ASP A 59 1.96 14.10 1.42
N LEU A 60 2.43 12.86 1.62
CA LEU A 60 2.34 12.16 2.91
C LEU A 60 3.18 12.84 3.98
N ILE A 61 4.42 13.24 3.67
CA ILE A 61 5.30 13.96 4.62
C ILE A 61 4.65 15.27 5.06
N GLN A 62 4.09 16.05 4.12
CA GLN A 62 3.42 17.31 4.44
C GLN A 62 2.16 17.09 5.29
N GLU A 63 1.38 16.05 4.98
CA GLU A 63 0.17 15.75 5.76
C GLU A 63 0.52 15.24 7.17
N LEU A 64 1.53 14.39 7.31
CA LEU A 64 2.04 13.96 8.62
C LEU A 64 2.52 15.14 9.46
N GLU A 65 3.27 16.09 8.87
CA GLU A 65 3.70 17.29 9.57
C GLU A 65 2.52 18.18 9.99
N ARG A 66 1.52 18.33 9.12
CA ARG A 66 0.28 19.08 9.44
C ARG A 66 -0.46 18.44 10.63
N GLN A 67 -0.57 17.11 10.65
CA GLN A 67 -1.19 16.38 11.76
C GLN A 67 -0.37 16.51 13.05
N ARG A 68 0.97 16.40 12.96
CA ARG A 68 1.88 16.60 14.09
C ARG A 68 1.69 17.97 14.74
N GLN A 69 1.68 19.05 13.94
CA GLN A 69 1.46 20.41 14.43
C GLN A 69 0.08 20.57 15.08
N SER A 70 -0.96 19.97 14.50
CA SER A 70 -2.31 19.99 15.05
C SER A 70 -2.37 19.29 16.41
N LEU A 71 -1.70 18.14 16.55
CA LEU A 71 -1.65 17.38 17.79
C LEU A 71 -0.82 18.07 18.88
N LEU A 72 0.29 18.71 18.51
CA LEU A 72 1.13 19.46 19.46
C LEU A 72 0.37 20.59 20.17
N ALA A 73 -0.65 21.17 19.55
CA ALA A 73 -1.50 22.19 20.18
C ALA A 73 -2.28 21.66 21.40
N TYR A 74 -2.45 20.35 21.53
CA TYR A 74 -3.14 19.71 22.66
C TYR A 74 -2.21 19.36 23.84
N ARG A 75 -0.91 19.62 23.72
CA ARG A 75 0.05 19.35 24.79
C ARG A 75 -0.27 20.17 26.04
N ASN A 76 -0.12 19.56 27.21
CA ASN A 76 -0.44 20.17 28.52
C ASN A 76 -1.92 20.50 28.72
N ASN A 77 -2.82 20.01 27.86
CA ASN A 77 -4.25 20.07 28.12
C ASN A 77 -4.60 19.03 29.21
N PRO A 78 -5.15 19.46 30.37
CA PRO A 78 -5.47 18.56 31.49
C PRO A 78 -6.58 17.54 31.17
N ASP A 79 -7.41 17.81 30.15
CA ASP A 79 -8.53 16.95 29.76
C ASP A 79 -8.12 15.87 28.73
N ILE A 80 -6.83 15.79 28.37
CA ILE A 80 -6.31 14.90 27.32
C ILE A 80 -5.29 13.94 27.90
N SER A 81 -5.39 12.66 27.50
CA SER A 81 -4.37 11.65 27.79
C SER A 81 -3.04 12.03 27.13
N GLN A 82 -2.07 12.42 27.96
CA GLN A 82 -0.72 12.79 27.50
C GLN A 82 0.04 11.58 26.94
N ASP A 83 -0.25 10.38 27.43
CA ASP A 83 0.38 9.14 26.96
C ASP A 83 -0.05 8.83 25.52
N ALA A 84 -1.37 8.83 25.25
CA ALA A 84 -1.90 8.60 23.91
C ALA A 84 -1.45 9.67 22.90
N LEU A 85 -1.39 10.95 23.34
CA LEU A 85 -0.86 12.03 22.51
C LEU A 85 0.63 11.79 22.17
N SER A 86 1.42 11.39 23.16
CA SER A 86 2.85 11.12 22.97
C SER A 86 3.09 9.94 22.04
N GLU A 87 2.29 8.87 22.16
CA GLU A 87 2.35 7.71 21.27
C GLU A 87 2.03 8.09 19.83
N ALA A 88 0.92 8.79 19.59
CA ALA A 88 0.52 9.25 18.25
C ALA A 88 1.58 10.16 17.61
N LEU A 89 2.17 11.08 18.39
CA LEU A 89 3.27 11.94 17.90
C LEU A 89 4.51 11.12 17.52
N GLN A 90 4.87 10.11 18.32
CA GLN A 90 5.99 9.23 18.01
C GLN A 90 5.73 8.39 16.75
N GLU A 91 4.52 7.88 16.55
CA GLU A 91 4.16 7.15 15.32
C GLU A 91 4.28 8.03 14.08
N ILE A 92 3.79 9.27 14.15
CA ILE A 92 3.92 10.26 13.07
C ILE A 92 5.40 10.55 12.77
N GLU A 93 6.23 10.74 13.79
CA GLU A 93 7.66 11.00 13.61
C GLU A 93 8.39 9.79 12.99
N ARG A 94 8.10 8.57 13.47
CA ARG A 94 8.68 7.33 12.90
C ARG A 94 8.27 7.15 11.44
N ALA A 95 7.00 7.34 11.11
CA ALA A 95 6.50 7.23 9.74
C ALA A 95 7.13 8.29 8.82
N SER A 96 7.23 9.54 9.29
CA SER A 96 7.87 10.63 8.54
C SER A 96 9.35 10.36 8.29
N ALA A 97 10.07 9.89 9.31
CA ALA A 97 11.48 9.54 9.19
C ALA A 97 11.70 8.38 8.20
N ALA A 98 10.85 7.34 8.25
CA ALA A 98 10.90 6.24 7.31
C ALA A 98 10.67 6.72 5.86
N LEU A 99 9.66 7.56 5.64
CA LEU A 99 9.39 8.15 4.32
C LEU A 99 10.57 8.98 3.82
N LEU A 100 11.16 9.83 4.66
CA LEU A 100 12.32 10.65 4.30
C LEU A 100 13.53 9.78 3.94
N ALA A 101 13.80 8.73 4.72
CA ALA A 101 14.91 7.80 4.51
C ALA A 101 14.75 6.91 3.26
N MET A 102 13.54 6.73 2.73
CA MET A 102 13.33 5.99 1.49
C MET A 102 14.09 6.63 0.33
N THR A 103 14.94 5.86 -0.31
CA THR A 103 15.64 6.25 -1.55
C THR A 103 14.81 5.90 -2.78
N GLY A 104 14.72 6.81 -3.74
CA GLY A 104 13.97 6.59 -4.98
C GLY A 104 12.46 6.76 -4.84
N LYS A 105 11.71 6.21 -5.80
CA LYS A 105 10.25 6.30 -5.83
C LYS A 105 9.60 5.24 -4.94
N ILE A 106 8.39 5.52 -4.48
CA ILE A 106 7.58 4.51 -3.77
C ILE A 106 7.40 3.28 -4.68
N GLY A 107 7.70 2.11 -4.13
CA GLY A 107 7.61 0.84 -4.86
C GLY A 107 8.73 0.61 -5.89
N GLN A 108 9.84 1.35 -5.86
CA GLN A 108 10.94 1.18 -6.81
C GLN A 108 11.47 -0.26 -6.83
N HIS A 109 11.64 -0.90 -5.67
CA HIS A 109 12.07 -2.30 -5.56
C HIS A 109 11.14 -3.29 -6.30
N LEU A 110 9.84 -2.99 -6.40
CA LEU A 110 8.89 -3.81 -7.18
C LEU A 110 9.06 -3.56 -8.68
N ARG A 111 9.41 -2.33 -9.08
CA ARG A 111 9.66 -1.95 -10.47
C ARG A 111 10.97 -2.52 -11.00
N ASP A 112 11.94 -2.72 -10.12
CA ASP A 112 13.24 -3.32 -10.45
C ASP A 112 13.17 -4.86 -10.48
N ASN A 113 12.03 -5.45 -10.10
CA ASN A 113 11.82 -6.89 -10.16
C ASN A 113 11.26 -7.30 -11.53
N ASP A 114 12.12 -7.86 -12.37
CA ASP A 114 11.77 -8.31 -13.72
C ASP A 114 10.60 -9.31 -13.74
N TRP A 115 10.53 -10.21 -12.76
CA TRP A 115 9.46 -11.20 -12.69
C TRP A 115 8.10 -10.52 -12.44
N LEU A 116 8.02 -9.62 -11.46
CA LEU A 116 6.82 -8.84 -11.18
C LEU A 116 6.41 -7.97 -12.37
N MET A 117 7.38 -7.30 -13.00
CA MET A 117 7.10 -6.43 -14.14
C MET A 117 6.67 -7.21 -15.38
N SER A 118 7.17 -8.44 -15.59
CA SER A 118 6.70 -9.32 -16.66
C SER A 118 5.23 -9.71 -16.49
N ILE A 119 4.81 -10.03 -15.25
CA ILE A 119 3.41 -10.36 -14.92
C ILE A 119 2.55 -9.12 -15.11
N LYS A 120 2.97 -7.97 -14.56
CA LYS A 120 2.24 -6.71 -14.69
C LYS A 120 2.00 -6.33 -16.15
N SER A 121 3.01 -6.49 -17.01
CA SER A 121 2.90 -6.20 -18.44
C SER A 121 1.89 -7.08 -19.16
N ARG A 122 1.68 -8.32 -18.71
CA ARG A 122 0.67 -9.23 -19.27
C ARG A 122 -0.70 -9.03 -18.67
N ALA A 123 -0.78 -8.64 -17.40
CA ALA A 123 -2.03 -8.40 -16.69
C ALA A 123 -2.85 -7.22 -17.28
N SER A 124 -2.21 -6.31 -18.00
CA SER A 124 -2.92 -5.24 -18.73
C SER A 124 -3.63 -5.73 -20.00
N ILE A 125 -3.32 -6.94 -20.47
CA ILE A 125 -3.95 -7.54 -21.65
C ILE A 125 -5.12 -8.40 -21.17
N PRO A 126 -6.35 -8.20 -21.69
CA PRO A 126 -7.47 -9.09 -21.39
C PRO A 126 -7.11 -10.54 -21.69
N GLY A 127 -7.16 -11.42 -20.68
CA GLY A 127 -6.77 -12.83 -20.82
C GLY A 127 -5.26 -13.07 -20.92
N GLY A 128 -4.40 -12.05 -20.75
CA GLY A 128 -2.93 -12.19 -20.91
C GLY A 128 -2.23 -12.95 -19.77
N VAL A 129 -2.93 -13.21 -18.66
CA VAL A 129 -2.39 -13.96 -17.52
C VAL A 129 -2.68 -15.46 -17.68
N CYS A 130 -2.26 -16.03 -18.80
CA CYS A 130 -2.42 -17.45 -19.12
C CYS A 130 -1.14 -18.25 -18.83
N GLN A 131 -1.29 -19.57 -18.60
CA GLN A 131 -0.17 -20.46 -18.27
C GLN A 131 0.91 -20.53 -19.36
N PHE A 132 0.52 -20.36 -20.62
CA PHE A 132 1.44 -20.42 -21.77
C PHE A 132 2.19 -19.10 -22.00
N ASP A 133 1.62 -17.97 -21.56
CA ASP A 133 2.29 -16.66 -21.63
C ASP A 133 3.18 -16.38 -20.41
N LEU A 134 2.81 -16.94 -19.25
CA LEU A 134 3.50 -16.76 -17.97
C LEU A 134 3.71 -18.10 -17.23
N PRO A 135 4.59 -18.97 -17.72
CA PRO A 135 4.83 -20.29 -17.11
C PRO A 135 5.38 -20.20 -15.68
N SER A 136 6.26 -19.22 -15.40
CA SER A 136 6.81 -18.99 -14.05
C SER A 136 5.74 -18.52 -13.06
N TYR A 137 4.82 -17.67 -13.52
CA TYR A 137 3.68 -17.24 -12.71
C TYR A 137 2.72 -18.41 -12.45
N HIS A 138 2.44 -19.22 -13.48
CA HIS A 138 1.65 -20.43 -13.33
C HIS A 138 2.28 -21.39 -12.30
N TYR A 139 3.59 -21.57 -12.33
CA TYR A 139 4.31 -22.35 -11.32
C TYR A 139 4.13 -21.77 -9.91
N TRP A 140 4.34 -20.46 -9.73
CA TRP A 140 4.13 -19.78 -8.45
C TRP A 140 2.71 -19.99 -7.91
N ARG A 141 1.69 -19.90 -8.79
CA ARG A 141 0.29 -20.11 -8.42
C ARG A 141 -0.04 -21.51 -7.90
N HIS A 142 0.79 -22.51 -8.21
CA HIS A 142 0.66 -23.90 -7.75
C HIS A 142 1.54 -24.23 -6.55
N GLN A 143 2.34 -23.28 -6.08
CA GLN A 143 3.05 -23.44 -4.80
C GLN A 143 2.06 -23.46 -3.64
N GLU A 144 2.51 -24.04 -2.53
CA GLU A 144 1.77 -24.05 -1.28
C GLU A 144 1.38 -22.62 -0.85
N PRO A 145 0.24 -22.44 -0.15
CA PRO A 145 -0.22 -21.13 0.29
C PRO A 145 0.84 -20.30 1.03
N GLY A 146 1.60 -20.93 1.94
CA GLY A 146 2.67 -20.25 2.68
C GLY A 146 3.74 -19.65 1.76
N ALA A 147 4.30 -20.46 0.85
CA ALA A 147 5.33 -19.99 -0.09
C ALA A 147 4.85 -18.84 -0.98
N ARG A 148 3.57 -18.85 -1.40
CA ARG A 148 2.99 -17.74 -2.17
C ARG A 148 2.83 -16.48 -1.34
N ARG A 149 2.40 -16.62 -0.08
CA ARG A 149 2.22 -15.50 0.85
C ARG A 149 3.56 -14.85 1.20
N ASP A 150 4.58 -15.65 1.47
CA ASP A 150 5.94 -15.17 1.76
C ASP A 150 6.48 -14.35 0.59
N ALA A 151 6.31 -14.85 -0.64
CA ALA A 151 6.71 -14.12 -1.85
C ALA A 151 5.98 -12.78 -2.06
N LEU A 152 4.78 -12.60 -1.49
CA LEU A 152 4.04 -11.32 -1.54
C LEU A 152 4.46 -10.35 -0.43
N LEU A 153 5.06 -10.85 0.66
CA LEU A 153 5.49 -10.03 1.79
C LEU A 153 6.89 -9.42 1.60
N GLY A 154 7.71 -9.98 0.71
CA GLY A 154 9.07 -9.53 0.42
C GLY A 154 10.12 -10.44 1.03
#